data_AF-A0A2E4BRH6-F1
#
_entry.id   AF-A0A2E4BRH6-F1
#
_cell.length_a   1.000
_cell.length_b   1.000
_cell.length_c   1.000
_cell.angle_alpha   90.00
_cell.angle_beta   90.00
_cell.angle_gamma   90.00
#
_symmetry.space_group_name_H-M   'P 1'
#
loop_
_entity.id
_entity.type
_entity.pdbx_description
1 polymer ?
#
loop_
_entity_poly.entity_id
_entity_poly.type
_entity_poly.pdbx_seq_one_letter_code
_entity_poly.pdbx_strand_id
1 'polypeptide(L)'
;MSLYKVDPEKHRHLVDEFRANPVGIHSPELQKVLNVFRGADMADKYVLVCVKPHKEWMLAQLGQGRGDPLTLHQDRVFHSIEEAEWEIFKIRWEYYTGESLTG
;
A
#
# COMPACT_ATOMS: atom_id res chain seq x y z
N MET A 1 -15.24 9.93 -2.56
CA MET A 1 -14.32 9.83 -3.71
C MET A 1 -13.42 11.06 -3.69
N SER A 2 -12.11 10.90 -3.49
CA SER A 2 -11.16 12.03 -3.53
C SER A 2 -11.11 12.57 -4.96
N LEU A 3 -11.16 13.90 -5.15
CA LEU A 3 -10.95 14.54 -6.45
C LEU A 3 -9.48 14.45 -6.93
N TYR A 4 -8.58 14.01 -6.07
CA TYR A 4 -7.15 13.92 -6.37
C TYR A 4 -6.84 12.67 -7.20
N LYS A 5 -6.36 12.88 -8.43
CA LYS A 5 -5.92 11.81 -9.32
C LYS A 5 -4.41 11.61 -9.22
N VAL A 6 -3.99 10.39 -8.95
CA VAL A 6 -2.57 10.01 -8.99
C VAL A 6 -2.17 9.83 -10.45
N ASP A 7 -1.25 10.66 -10.89
CA ASP A 7 -0.66 10.69 -12.23
C ASP A 7 0.76 10.11 -12.18
N PRO A 8 1.06 9.00 -12.89
CA PRO A 8 2.33 8.31 -12.74
C PRO A 8 3.54 9.12 -13.20
N GLU A 9 3.39 9.96 -14.23
CA GLU A 9 4.49 10.78 -14.74
C GLU A 9 4.81 11.92 -13.78
N LYS A 10 3.78 12.59 -13.26
CA LYS A 10 3.97 13.72 -12.34
C LYS A 10 4.39 13.32 -10.95
N HIS A 11 4.00 12.13 -10.50
CA HIS A 11 4.25 11.67 -9.13
C HIS A 11 5.37 10.62 -9.04
N ARG A 12 6.13 10.38 -10.12
CA ARG A 12 7.25 9.42 -10.12
C ARG A 12 8.23 9.69 -8.98
N HIS A 13 8.58 10.95 -8.73
CA HIS A 13 9.52 11.32 -7.67
C HIS A 13 9.03 10.94 -6.27
N LEU A 14 7.71 10.84 -6.07
CA LEU A 14 7.12 10.43 -4.79
C LEU A 14 7.27 8.93 -4.54
N VAL A 15 7.42 8.14 -5.60
CA VAL A 15 7.78 6.71 -5.48
C VAL A 15 9.17 6.58 -4.87
N ASP A 16 10.13 7.38 -5.35
CA ASP A 16 11.49 7.40 -4.82
C ASP A 16 11.53 7.94 -3.39
N GLU A 17 10.76 9.00 -3.09
CA GLU A 17 10.61 9.52 -1.73
C GLU A 17 10.08 8.44 -0.77
N PHE A 18 9.01 7.73 -1.17
CA PHE A 18 8.44 6.67 -0.35
C PHE A 18 9.42 5.51 -0.19
N ARG A 19 10.12 5.10 -1.24
CA ARG A 19 11.09 4.00 -1.19
C ARG A 19 12.28 4.32 -0.28
N ALA A 20 12.71 5.58 -0.23
CA ALA A 20 13.80 6.01 0.64
C ALA A 20 13.42 5.98 2.13
N ASN A 21 12.14 6.23 2.46
CA ASN A 21 11.64 6.17 3.82
C ASN A 21 10.17 5.69 3.86
N PRO A 22 9.91 4.37 3.78
CA PRO A 22 8.54 3.84 3.69
C PRO A 22 7.73 4.05 4.97
N VAL A 23 8.43 4.22 6.10
CA VAL A 23 7.83 4.38 7.43
C VAL A 23 8.29 5.71 8.02
N GLY A 24 7.35 6.63 8.21
CA GLY A 24 7.61 7.86 8.95
C GLY A 24 6.86 9.07 8.41
N ILE A 25 7.50 10.23 8.55
CA ILE A 25 6.96 11.50 8.08
C ILE A 25 7.27 11.63 6.59
N HIS A 26 6.24 11.97 5.82
CA HIS A 26 6.35 12.18 4.37
C HIS A 26 6.02 13.62 4.01
N SER A 27 6.44 14.04 2.82
CA SER A 27 6.08 15.34 2.25
C SER A 27 4.56 15.51 2.15
N PRO A 28 4.04 16.75 2.18
CA PRO A 28 2.61 16.98 2.00
C PRO A 28 2.06 16.44 0.68
N GLU A 29 2.90 16.35 -0.36
CA GLU A 29 2.52 15.80 -1.65
C GLU A 29 2.39 14.28 -1.61
N LEU A 30 3.39 13.57 -1.05
CA LEU A 30 3.32 12.12 -0.84
C LEU A 30 2.15 11.75 0.09
N GLN A 31 1.90 12.54 1.15
CA GLN A 31 0.74 12.32 2.02
C GLN A 31 -0.59 12.38 1.26
N LYS A 32 -0.75 13.25 0.26
CA LYS A 32 -1.97 13.29 -0.57
C LYS A 32 -2.16 12.00 -1.36
N VAL A 33 -1.09 11.51 -1.99
CA VAL A 33 -1.10 10.23 -2.73
C VAL A 33 -1.46 9.07 -1.79
N LEU A 34 -0.80 9.00 -0.64
CA LEU A 34 -1.05 7.95 0.35
C LEU A 34 -2.49 8.01 0.91
N ASN A 35 -3.05 9.21 1.08
CA ASN A 35 -4.44 9.37 1.51
C ASN A 35 -5.43 8.88 0.46
N VAL A 36 -5.14 9.08 -0.83
CA VAL A 36 -5.94 8.47 -1.91
C VAL A 36 -5.87 6.95 -1.82
N PHE A 37 -4.66 6.39 -1.70
CA PHE A 37 -4.45 4.95 -1.60
C PHE A 37 -5.17 4.33 -0.39
N ARG A 38 -5.07 4.97 0.77
CA ARG A 38 -5.71 4.52 2.02
C ARG A 38 -7.22 4.74 2.01
N GLY A 39 -7.73 5.67 1.21
CA GLY A 39 -9.14 5.97 1.03
C GLY A 39 -9.90 5.06 0.06
N ALA A 40 -9.25 4.05 -0.54
CA ALA A 40 -9.90 3.07 -1.42
C ALA A 40 -11.08 2.34 -0.73
N ASP A 41 -12.05 1.89 -1.53
CA ASP A 41 -13.15 1.04 -1.08
C ASP A 41 -12.63 -0.20 -0.36
N MET A 42 -13.38 -0.66 0.64
CA MET A 42 -12.93 -1.73 1.53
C MET A 42 -13.03 -3.12 0.90
N ALA A 43 -13.93 -3.32 -0.07
CA ALA A 43 -14.11 -4.59 -0.75
C ALA A 43 -12.84 -4.97 -1.53
N ASP A 44 -12.35 -6.20 -1.34
CA ASP A 44 -11.15 -6.75 -2.00
C ASP A 44 -9.87 -5.94 -1.79
N LYS A 45 -9.85 -5.04 -0.79
CA LYS A 45 -8.74 -4.15 -0.53
C LYS A 45 -7.55 -4.90 0.06
N TYR A 46 -6.37 -4.66 -0.49
CA TYR A 46 -5.13 -5.14 0.10
C TYR A 46 -4.77 -4.36 1.37
N VAL A 47 -4.38 -5.12 2.40
CA VAL A 47 -3.95 -4.66 3.72
C VAL A 47 -2.73 -5.46 4.20
N LEU A 48 -1.99 -4.90 5.16
CA LEU A 48 -0.93 -5.61 5.86
C LEU A 48 -1.46 -6.10 7.20
N VAL A 49 -1.22 -7.38 7.50
CA VAL A 49 -1.52 -7.98 8.80
C VAL A 49 -0.21 -8.25 9.51
N CYS A 50 -0.04 -7.65 10.69
CA CYS A 50 1.06 -7.99 11.58
C CYS A 50 0.77 -9.34 12.24
N VAL A 51 1.44 -10.39 11.78
CA VAL A 51 1.26 -11.75 12.33
C VAL A 51 2.18 -11.99 13.52
N LYS A 52 3.33 -11.30 13.56
CA LYS A 52 4.26 -11.32 14.69
C LYS A 52 4.83 -9.92 14.90
N PRO A 53 4.56 -9.28 16.06
CA PRO A 53 5.03 -7.95 16.34
C PRO A 53 6.53 -7.78 16.08
N HIS A 54 6.87 -6.75 15.31
CA HIS A 54 8.24 -6.38 14.95
C HIS A 54 9.05 -7.45 14.21
N LYS A 55 8.40 -8.46 13.63
CA LYS A 55 9.09 -9.60 13.02
C LYS A 55 8.50 -10.05 11.71
N GLU A 56 7.18 -10.19 11.63
CA GLU A 56 6.53 -10.78 10.47
C GLU A 56 5.22 -10.05 10.15
N TRP A 57 5.10 -9.67 8.88
CA TRP A 57 3.90 -9.10 8.29
C TRP A 57 3.50 -9.92 7.08
N MET A 58 2.20 -10.05 6.85
CA MET A 58 1.65 -10.73 5.69
C MET A 58 0.76 -9.79 4.90
N LEU A 59 0.80 -9.92 3.58
CA LEU A 59 -0.21 -9.32 2.74
C LEU A 59 -1.54 -10.06 2.96
N ALA A 60 -2.63 -9.31 3.01
CA ALA A 60 -3.97 -9.87 3.08
C ALA A 60 -4.94 -9.08 2.21
N GLN A 61 -6.03 -9.72 1.84
CA GLN A 61 -7.13 -9.11 1.10
C GLN A 61 -8.41 -9.14 1.93
N LEU A 62 -9.06 -7.99 2.07
CA LEU A 62 -10.35 -7.88 2.76
C LEU A 62 -11.46 -8.56 1.95
N GLY A 63 -12.47 -9.08 2.65
CA GLY A 63 -13.70 -9.56 2.02
C GLY A 63 -14.56 -8.42 1.46
N GLN A 64 -15.74 -8.76 0.93
CA GLN A 64 -16.63 -7.82 0.25
C GLN A 64 -17.24 -6.79 1.21
N GLY A 65 -17.50 -7.19 2.45
CA GLY A 65 -18.18 -6.40 3.45
C GLY A 65 -17.59 -6.53 4.84
N ARG A 66 -18.14 -5.74 5.75
CA ARG A 66 -17.75 -5.78 7.16
C ARG A 66 -18.15 -7.12 7.78
N GLY A 67 -17.19 -7.79 8.42
CA GLY A 67 -17.40 -9.09 9.06
C GLY A 67 -17.07 -10.28 8.17
N ASP A 68 -16.86 -10.05 6.88
CA ASP A 68 -16.37 -11.09 5.99
C ASP A 68 -14.93 -11.48 6.35
N PRO A 69 -14.56 -12.76 6.18
CA PRO A 69 -13.20 -13.20 6.42
C PRO A 69 -12.24 -12.50 5.46
N LEU A 70 -11.05 -12.14 5.96
CA LEU A 70 -9.94 -11.71 5.13
C LEU A 70 -9.14 -12.94 4.66
N THR A 71 -8.56 -12.84 3.47
CA THR A 71 -7.67 -13.86 2.93
C THR A 71 -6.22 -13.47 3.21
N LEU A 72 -5.50 -14.32 3.95
CA LEU A 72 -4.05 -14.15 4.17
C LEU A 72 -3.27 -14.78 3.00
N HIS A 73 -2.36 -14.01 2.42
CA HIS A 73 -1.43 -14.51 1.40
C HIS A 73 -0.18 -15.07 2.09
N GLN A 74 -0.21 -16.37 2.43
CA GLN A 74 0.88 -17.05 3.16
C GLN A 74 2.20 -17.11 2.37
N ASP A 75 2.12 -16.90 1.06
CA ASP A 75 3.26 -16.80 0.13
C ASP A 75 3.90 -15.40 0.11
N ARG A 76 3.26 -14.40 0.73
CA ARG A 76 3.73 -13.00 0.75
C ARG A 76 3.98 -12.54 2.19
N VAL A 77 5.04 -13.09 2.78
CA VAL A 77 5.53 -12.78 4.14
C VAL A 77 6.74 -11.86 4.08
N PHE A 78 6.73 -10.83 4.93
CA PHE A 78 7.77 -9.81 5.03
C PHE A 78 8.37 -9.79 6.43
N HIS A 79 9.68 -9.57 6.53
CA HIS A 79 10.41 -9.64 7.79
C HIS A 79 10.78 -8.25 8.35
N SER A 80 10.40 -7.20 7.63
CA SER A 80 10.47 -5.81 8.07
C SER A 80 9.19 -5.08 7.68
N ILE A 81 8.88 -4.00 8.42
CA ILE A 81 7.71 -3.18 8.11
C ILE A 81 7.95 -2.39 6.83
N GLU A 82 9.20 -2.01 6.57
CA GLU A 82 9.63 -1.27 5.39
C GLU A 82 9.40 -2.07 4.10
N GLU A 83 9.78 -3.35 4.08
CA GLU A 83 9.48 -4.26 2.96
C GLU A 83 7.97 -4.41 2.75
N ALA A 84 7.22 -4.60 3.84
CA ALA A 84 5.78 -4.79 3.78
C ALA A 84 5.07 -3.53 3.22
N GLU A 85 5.43 -2.35 3.72
CA GLU A 85 4.88 -1.07 3.27
C GLU A 85 5.27 -0.77 1.81
N TRP A 86 6.49 -1.12 1.39
CA TRP A 86 6.89 -1.01 -0.02
C TRP A 86 6.03 -1.89 -0.93
N GLU A 87 5.81 -3.14 -0.54
CA GLU A 87 5.03 -4.09 -1.34
C GLU A 87 3.57 -3.67 -1.49
N ILE A 88 2.93 -3.24 -0.41
CA ILE A 88 1.55 -2.77 -0.49
C ILE A 88 1.45 -1.43 -1.25
N PHE A 89 2.48 -0.58 -1.17
CA PHE A 89 2.55 0.63 -1.98
C PHE A 89 2.59 0.30 -3.47
N LYS A 90 3.40 -0.67 -3.91
CA LYS A 90 3.46 -1.10 -5.32
C LYS A 90 2.11 -1.56 -5.85
N ILE A 91 1.40 -2.40 -5.09
CA ILE A 91 0.06 -2.88 -5.45
C ILE A 91 -0.92 -1.70 -5.62
N ARG A 92 -0.90 -0.76 -4.67
CA ARG A 92 -1.79 0.40 -4.69
C ARG A 92 -1.43 1.35 -5.83
N TRP A 93 -0.14 1.56 -6.09
CA TRP A 93 0.33 2.37 -7.20
C TRP A 93 -0.18 1.82 -8.52
N GLU A 94 -0.02 0.52 -8.76
CA GLU A 94 -0.51 -0.16 -9.96
C GLU A 94 -2.03 -0.06 -10.08
N TYR A 95 -2.77 -0.27 -8.99
CA TYR A 95 -4.23 -0.14 -8.99
C TYR A 95 -4.70 1.27 -9.42
N TYR A 96 -4.05 2.34 -8.94
CA TYR A 96 -4.47 3.71 -9.22
C TYR A 96 -3.92 4.30 -10.52
N THR A 97 -2.75 3.82 -10.98
CA THR A 97 -2.04 4.42 -12.12
C THR A 97 -1.97 3.50 -13.34
N GLY A 98 -2.20 2.19 -13.16
CA GLY A 98 -1.99 1.16 -14.18
C GLY A 98 -0.52 0.79 -14.40
N GLU A 99 0.39 1.36 -13.63
CA GLU A 99 1.83 1.11 -13.78
C GLU A 99 2.35 0.15 -12.72
N SER A 100 3.04 -0.91 -13.14
CA SER A 100 3.74 -1.81 -12.23
C SER A 100 5.12 -1.25 -11.86
N LEU A 101 5.39 -1.10 -10.57
CA LEU A 101 6.72 -0.71 -10.08
C LEU A 101 7.59 -1.95 -9.89
N THR A 102 8.75 -1.98 -10.56
CA THR A 102 9.73 -3.06 -10.41
C THR A 102 10.89 -2.64 -9.51
N GLY A 103 11.22 -3.47 -8.52
CA GLY A 103 12.29 -3.24 -7.54
C GLY A 103 11.75 -3.26 -6.11
#